data_AF-A0AA96KIS4-F1
#
_entry.id   AF-A0AA96KIS4-F1
#
_cell.length_a   1.000
_cell.length_b   1.000
_cell.length_c   1.000
_cell.angle_alpha   90.00
_cell.angle_beta   90.00
_cell.angle_gamma   90.00
#
_symmetry.space_group_name_H-M   'P 1'
#
loop_
_entity.id
_entity.type
_entity.pdbx_description
1 polymer ?
#
loop_
_entity_poly.entity_id
_entity_poly.type
_entity_poly.pdbx_seq_one_letter_code
_entity_poly.pdbx_strand_id
1 'polypeptide(L)'
;MIHPFGWISDKINSYSVDPSIFNRLIREVSNFMCFCNVVYGDERKDLTTVGRAFCPDNFPMAAFHTLEDAKTWVNHTIHSRPHIPANQAYRSYIQRL
;
A
#
# COMPACT_ATOMS: atom_id res chain seq x y z
N MET A 1 -17.61 1.64 14.03
CA MET A 1 -16.20 2.10 14.06
C MET A 1 -15.54 1.71 12.76
N ILE A 2 -14.79 2.62 12.15
CA ILE A 2 -13.99 2.36 10.95
C ILE A 2 -12.64 1.78 11.44
N HIS A 3 -12.28 0.57 11.00
CA HIS A 3 -11.05 -0.10 11.43
C HIS A 3 -9.92 0.16 10.41
N PRO A 4 -8.69 0.48 10.86
CA PRO A 4 -7.54 0.61 9.97
C PRO A 4 -7.25 -0.74 9.29
N PHE A 5 -6.90 -0.69 8.00
CA PHE A 5 -6.55 -1.89 7.25
C PHE A 5 -5.38 -1.63 6.29
N GLY A 6 -4.68 -2.72 5.95
CA GLY A 6 -3.73 -2.77 4.86
C GLY A 6 -4.24 -3.72 3.76
N TRP A 7 -3.78 -3.51 2.53
CA TRP A 7 -4.09 -4.40 1.41
C TRP A 7 -2.90 -5.28 1.09
N ILE A 8 -3.10 -6.60 1.19
CA ILE A 8 -2.17 -7.61 0.69
C ILE A 8 -2.62 -8.03 -0.73
N SER A 9 -1.79 -7.72 -1.72
CA SER A 9 -1.91 -8.27 -3.07
C SER A 9 -1.22 -9.63 -3.11
N ASP A 10 -1.99 -10.67 -2.77
CA ASP A 10 -1.55 -12.05 -2.88
C ASP A 10 -1.92 -12.61 -4.26
N LYS A 11 -1.05 -12.38 -5.24
CA LYS A 11 -1.33 -12.74 -6.63
C LYS A 11 -0.63 -14.03 -7.01
N ILE A 12 -1.38 -15.12 -6.92
CA ILE A 12 -0.99 -16.41 -7.52
C ILE A 12 -1.07 -16.33 -9.07
N ASN A 13 -1.96 -15.48 -9.61
CA ASN A 13 -2.10 -15.20 -11.05
C ASN A 13 -1.83 -13.73 -11.37
N SER A 14 -1.16 -13.45 -12.50
CA SER A 14 -0.79 -12.10 -12.91
C SER A 14 -1.96 -11.37 -13.57
N TYR A 15 -2.69 -10.57 -12.79
CA TYR A 15 -3.65 -9.59 -13.32
C TYR A 15 -3.10 -8.18 -13.16
N SER A 16 -3.06 -7.45 -14.27
CA SER A 16 -2.68 -6.04 -14.29
C SER A 16 -3.66 -5.22 -13.45
N VAL A 17 -3.13 -4.31 -12.63
CA VAL A 17 -3.90 -3.29 -11.92
C VAL A 17 -3.40 -1.94 -12.39
N ASP A 18 -4.33 -1.02 -12.68
CA ASP A 18 -3.96 0.38 -12.93
C ASP A 18 -3.35 0.97 -11.66
N PRO A 19 -2.06 1.35 -11.66
CA PRO A 19 -1.39 1.86 -10.47
C PRO A 19 -1.93 3.21 -9.99
N SER A 20 -2.69 3.95 -10.80
CA SER A 20 -3.37 5.18 -10.38
C SER A 20 -4.40 4.94 -9.26
N ILE A 21 -4.88 3.70 -9.11
CA ILE A 21 -5.84 3.33 -8.08
C ILE A 21 -5.30 3.58 -6.67
N PHE A 22 -3.98 3.46 -6.45
CA PHE A 22 -3.38 3.68 -5.15
C PHE A 22 -3.55 5.13 -4.71
N ASN A 23 -3.36 6.08 -5.62
CA ASN A 23 -3.58 7.50 -5.35
C ASN A 23 -5.03 7.76 -4.92
N ARG A 24 -5.98 7.18 -5.65
CA ARG A 24 -7.41 7.30 -5.34
C ARG A 24 -7.76 6.71 -3.98
N LEU A 25 -7.29 5.50 -3.68
CA LEU A 25 -7.54 4.83 -2.41
C LEU A 25 -6.98 5.63 -1.23
N ILE A 26 -5.75 6.13 -1.34
CA ILE A 26 -5.13 6.95 -0.29
C ILE A 26 -5.91 8.25 -0.04
N ARG A 27 -6.52 8.83 -1.08
CA ARG A 27 -7.30 10.07 -0.99
C ARG A 27 -8.72 9.85 -0.45
N GLU A 28 -9.38 8.77 -0.85
CA GLU A 28 -10.80 8.54 -0.60
C GLU A 28 -11.04 7.63 0.62
N VAL A 29 -10.07 6.79 0.99
CA VAL A 29 -10.21 5.77 2.04
C VAL A 29 -9.25 6.07 3.18
N SER A 30 -9.72 6.86 4.15
CA SER A 30 -8.87 7.38 5.24
C SER A 30 -8.29 6.30 6.17
N ASN A 31 -8.91 5.12 6.23
CA ASN A 31 -8.44 3.98 7.02
C ASN A 31 -7.58 2.99 6.23
N PHE A 32 -7.21 3.31 4.98
CA PHE A 32 -6.25 2.55 4.19
C PHE A 32 -4.82 2.97 4.58
N MET A 33 -4.10 2.09 5.26
CA MET A 33 -2.84 2.45 5.95
C MET A 33 -1.59 2.01 5.21
N CYS A 34 -1.66 0.94 4.41
CA CYS A 34 -0.51 0.38 3.71
C CYS A 34 -0.91 -0.59 2.60
N PHE A 35 0.04 -0.85 1.71
CA PHE A 35 -0.07 -1.87 0.67
C PHE A 35 1.13 -2.81 0.74
N CYS A 36 0.93 -4.10 0.51
CA CYS A 36 2.04 -4.98 0.20
C CYS A 36 1.69 -5.99 -0.88
N ASN A 37 2.73 -6.52 -1.52
CA ASN A 37 2.61 -7.48 -2.62
C ASN A 37 3.34 -8.77 -2.25
N VAL A 38 2.67 -9.92 -2.41
CA VAL A 38 3.31 -11.23 -2.26
C VAL A 38 3.78 -11.70 -3.64
N VAL A 39 5.07 -11.93 -3.77
CA VAL A 39 5.77 -12.27 -5.01
C VAL A 39 6.29 -13.70 -4.90
N TYR A 40 5.61 -14.63 -5.57
CA TYR A 40 6.03 -16.03 -5.65
C TYR A 40 6.97 -16.27 -6.83
N GLY A 41 8.21 -16.67 -6.52
CA GLY A 41 9.24 -16.94 -7.53
C GLY A 41 9.86 -15.66 -8.11
N ASP A 42 11.05 -15.80 -8.67
CA ASP A 42 11.92 -14.68 -9.08
C ASP A 42 11.41 -13.92 -10.32
N GLU A 43 10.46 -14.48 -11.06
CA GLU A 43 10.02 -13.96 -12.36
C GLU A 43 8.81 -13.01 -12.27
N ARG A 44 8.23 -12.83 -11.07
CA ARG A 44 7.04 -12.00 -10.88
C ARG A 44 7.42 -10.56 -10.52
N LYS A 45 6.79 -9.61 -11.22
CA LYS A 45 7.09 -8.18 -11.06
C LYS A 45 6.62 -7.67 -9.69
N ASP A 46 7.53 -7.02 -8.98
CA ASP A 46 7.20 -6.25 -7.77
C ASP A 46 6.37 -5.01 -8.13
N LEU A 47 5.08 -5.06 -7.82
CA LEU A 47 4.15 -3.95 -8.03
C LEU A 47 4.42 -2.77 -7.10
N THR A 48 5.17 -2.94 -6.01
CA THR A 48 5.49 -1.83 -5.10
C THR A 48 6.43 -0.82 -5.74
N THR A 49 7.32 -1.26 -6.64
CA THR A 49 8.21 -0.36 -7.39
C THR A 49 7.42 0.61 -8.27
N VAL A 50 6.44 0.09 -9.02
CA VAL A 50 5.57 0.93 -9.86
C VAL A 50 4.62 1.75 -8.99
N GLY A 51 4.00 1.13 -7.99
CA GLY A 51 3.04 1.78 -7.11
C GLY A 51 3.60 2.96 -6.32
N ARG A 52 4.89 2.93 -5.94
CA ARG A 52 5.57 4.06 -5.28
C ARG A 52 5.50 5.35 -6.08
N ALA A 53 5.54 5.29 -7.41
CA ALA A 53 5.45 6.47 -8.26
C ALA A 53 4.09 7.18 -8.19
N PHE A 54 3.04 6.49 -7.73
CA PHE A 54 1.66 7.00 -7.65
C PHE A 54 1.21 7.31 -6.22
N CYS A 55 2.08 7.07 -5.24
CA CYS A 55 1.81 7.23 -3.82
C CYS A 55 2.66 8.37 -3.22
N PRO A 56 2.21 9.01 -2.13
CA PRO A 56 3.07 9.86 -1.32
C PRO A 56 4.30 9.09 -0.82
N ASP A 57 5.47 9.74 -0.73
CA ASP A 57 6.75 9.12 -0.32
C ASP A 57 6.67 8.35 1.01
N ASN A 58 5.79 8.78 1.90
CA ASN A 58 5.61 8.20 3.23
C ASN A 58 4.54 7.10 3.28
N PHE A 59 3.84 6.78 2.18
CA PHE A 59 2.86 5.72 2.16
C PHE A 59 3.57 4.35 2.22
N PRO A 60 3.22 3.47 3.19
CA PRO A 60 3.94 2.21 3.36
C PRO A 60 3.62 1.24 2.23
N MET A 61 4.66 0.88 1.48
CA MET A 61 4.61 -0.16 0.45
C MET A 61 5.77 -1.14 0.62
N ALA A 62 5.48 -2.44 0.64
CA ALA A 62 6.49 -3.49 0.77
C ALA A 62 6.16 -4.73 -0.06
N ALA A 63 7.18 -5.48 -0.46
CA ALA A 63 7.03 -6.75 -1.15
C ALA A 63 7.59 -7.89 -0.28
N PHE A 64 6.94 -9.06 -0.35
CA PHE A 64 7.29 -10.24 0.42
C PHE A 64 7.24 -11.48 -0.45
N HIS A 65 7.94 -12.54 -0.05
CA HIS A 65 7.91 -13.83 -0.75
C HIS A 65 6.97 -14.85 -0.11
N THR A 66 6.39 -14.52 1.05
CA THR A 66 5.41 -15.35 1.73
C THR A 66 4.22 -14.50 2.19
N LEU A 67 3.05 -15.14 2.27
CA LEU A 67 1.85 -14.51 2.80
C LEU A 67 1.96 -14.21 4.31
N GLU A 68 2.66 -15.06 5.07
CA GLU A 68 2.80 -14.87 6.52
C GLU A 68 3.68 -13.66 6.87
N ASP A 69 4.76 -13.41 6.12
CA ASP A 69 5.56 -12.20 6.30
C ASP A 69 4.75 -10.95 5.97
N ALA A 70 3.97 -10.99 4.89
CA ALA A 70 3.09 -9.91 4.50
C ALA A 70 2.02 -9.61 5.57
N LYS A 71 1.38 -10.64 6.13
CA LYS A 71 0.40 -10.50 7.23
C LYS A 71 1.04 -9.90 8.48
N THR A 72 2.22 -10.40 8.86
CA THR A 72 2.97 -9.88 10.00
C THR A 72 3.31 -8.41 9.83
N TRP A 73 3.80 -8.03 8.65
CA TRP A 73 4.13 -6.63 8.35
C TRP A 73 2.90 -5.72 8.32
N VAL A 74 1.79 -6.14 7.71
CA VAL A 74 0.55 -5.36 7.70
C VAL A 74 0.06 -5.13 9.13
N ASN A 75 -0.01 -6.20 9.93
CA ASN A 75 -0.43 -6.10 11.33
C ASN A 75 0.47 -5.16 12.12
N HIS A 76 1.78 -5.24 11.98
CA HIS A 76 2.67 -4.30 12.63
C HIS A 76 2.43 -2.85 12.15
N THR A 77 2.25 -2.65 10.85
CA THR A 77 2.10 -1.33 10.23
C THR A 77 0.80 -0.62 10.62
N ILE A 78 -0.33 -1.34 10.69
CA ILE A 78 -1.63 -0.75 11.06
C ILE A 78 -1.67 -0.33 12.54
N HIS A 79 -0.91 -1.00 13.42
CA HIS A 79 -0.87 -0.68 14.86
C HIS A 79 0.20 0.35 15.25
N SER A 80 1.24 0.52 14.42
CA SER A 80 2.36 1.42 14.70
C SER A 80 2.18 2.84 14.17
N ARG A 81 1.24 3.07 13.24
CA ARG A 81 1.04 4.40 12.65
C ARG A 81 -0.15 5.13 13.27
N PRO A 82 0.02 6.41 13.65
CA PRO A 82 -1.13 7.26 13.94
C PRO A 82 -1.99 7.38 12.67
N HIS A 83 -3.31 7.35 12.84
CA HIS A 83 -4.24 7.63 11.75
C HIS A 83 -3.99 9.03 11.20
N ILE A 84 -3.58 9.14 9.93
CA ILE A 84 -3.43 10.43 9.24
C ILE A 84 -4.66 10.59 8.34
N PRO A 85 -5.48 11.63 8.53
CA PRO A 85 -6.61 11.89 7.66
C PRO A 85 -6.15 12.02 6.20
N ALA A 86 -6.87 11.38 5.27
CA ALA A 86 -6.52 11.33 3.84
C ALA A 86 -6.28 12.71 3.22
N ASN A 87 -6.98 13.74 3.72
CA ASN A 87 -6.83 15.13 3.25
C ASN A 87 -5.47 15.76 3.64
N GLN A 88 -4.81 15.30 4.70
CA GLN A 88 -3.56 15.85 5.20
C GLN A 88 -2.36 15.21 4.48
N ALA A 89 -2.38 13.88 4.30
CA ALA A 89 -1.35 13.16 3.55
C ALA A 89 -1.27 13.64 2.08
N TYR A 90 -2.42 13.88 1.45
CA TYR A 90 -2.49 14.37 0.08
C TYR A 90 -2.04 15.83 -0.08
N ARG A 91 -2.37 16.71 0.88
CA ARG A 91 -1.90 18.11 0.86
C ARG A 91 -0.39 18.22 0.92
N SER A 92 0.27 17.38 1.73
CA SER A 92 1.73 17.32 1.79
C SER A 92 2.38 16.80 0.51
N TYR A 93 1.67 16.00 -0.30
CA TYR A 93 2.14 15.53 -1.60
C TYR A 93 2.05 16.62 -2.69
N ILE A 94 0.90 17.29 -2.84
CA ILE A 94 0.75 18.34 -3.86
C ILE A 94 1.69 19.52 -3.61
N GLN A 95 1.94 19.90 -2.34
CA GLN A 95 2.87 20.99 -2.02
C GLN A 95 4.33 20.74 -2.44
N ARG A 96 4.66 19.53 -2.89
CA ARG A 96 5.99 19.13 -3.37
C ARG A 96 6.09 18.99 -4.89
N LEU A 97 4.97 19.14 -5.62
CA LEU A 97 4.91 19.22 -7.08
C LEU A 97 4.98 20.69 -7.52
#